data_AF-A0A924IDR6-F1
#
_entry.id   AF-A0A924IDR6-F1
#
_cell.length_a   1.000
_cell.length_b   1.000
_cell.length_c   1.000
_cell.angle_alpha   90.00
_cell.angle_beta   90.00
_cell.angle_gamma   90.00
#
_symmetry.space_group_name_H-M   'P 1'
#
loop_
_entity.id
_entity.type
_entity.pdbx_description
1 polymer ?
#
loop_
_entity_poly.entity_id
_entity_poly.type
_entity_poly.pdbx_seq_one_letter_code
_entity_poly.pdbx_strand_id
1 'polypeptide(L)'
;MKTITLITLVSTLTFNLFAQEVPYLEQSNSPYRNMREGKSHLIDSSKETGISKLYKDTNSIEVLRKIISDKSINRCATKVVSAIKNKLDINHESDVKMAILGLRMDDSIDDISANILIEAIDIKNLIPNPIAKNDLTSDEEDQALEIFHSKSKDIANKSLCIEDVYRSLVAKLSSDSSKFIKNLKHINKLALDNNVINENDFQTLEKLRVKKVYEWPLSLSEYGQSLESISRKFPLRTKETAELITDVKFRGKRSLRQSLYEKYDSTQIILLANIVRDLKKRLESNDITININYVNQESEVINLSPMEKFRFILKLLRKELATLNNGTLLGGRPASYMDIITASYEVGYISSNEIMALVSLQEIWNPTRTTKDKVMYWTKTFGGIASVFLPPPFGFVAVMAIMLIDQQLADAPVNRDSDFNLL
;
A
#
# COMPACT_ATOMS: atom_id res chain seq x y z
N MET A 1 56.94 42.20 -26.24
CA MET A 1 56.09 42.81 -25.19
C MET A 1 54.63 42.48 -25.53
N LYS A 2 53.80 41.84 -24.72
CA LYS A 2 53.91 41.18 -23.42
C LYS A 2 53.01 39.95 -23.49
N THR A 3 53.57 38.82 -23.08
CA THR A 3 52.94 37.57 -22.68
C THR A 3 52.05 37.80 -21.46
N ILE A 4 50.82 37.28 -21.46
CA ILE A 4 50.12 36.94 -20.22
C ILE A 4 49.59 35.51 -20.36
N THR A 5 50.41 34.60 -19.85
CA THR A 5 50.09 33.25 -19.42
C THR A 5 49.30 33.36 -18.12
N LEU A 6 48.11 32.77 -18.04
CA LEU A 6 47.52 32.40 -16.75
C LEU A 6 47.05 30.95 -16.80
N ILE A 7 47.97 30.10 -16.37
CA ILE A 7 47.76 28.74 -15.89
C ILE A 7 47.17 28.89 -14.49
N THR A 8 45.95 28.38 -14.25
CA THR A 8 45.54 27.97 -12.90
C THR A 8 44.36 27.00 -12.91
N LEU A 9 44.68 25.80 -12.44
CA LEU A 9 43.84 24.79 -11.79
C LEU A 9 42.77 24.04 -12.59
N VAL A 10 43.30 23.05 -13.32
CA VAL A 10 42.80 21.68 -13.36
C VAL A 10 42.71 21.13 -11.92
N SER A 11 41.52 21.07 -11.31
CA SER A 11 41.31 20.32 -10.05
C SER A 11 39.85 19.92 -9.76
N THR A 12 39.09 19.48 -10.76
CA THR A 12 37.79 18.77 -10.54
C THR A 12 37.60 17.55 -11.44
N LEU A 13 38.68 17.05 -12.03
CA LEU A 13 38.74 15.74 -12.69
C LEU A 13 39.44 14.77 -11.74
N THR A 14 38.65 14.01 -10.96
CA THR A 14 38.88 12.62 -10.49
C THR A 14 38.04 12.34 -9.23
N PHE A 15 36.73 12.42 -9.34
CA PHE A 15 35.80 11.65 -8.49
C PHE A 15 34.85 10.81 -9.37
N ASN A 16 35.39 10.23 -10.45
CA ASN A 16 34.82 9.04 -11.09
C ASN A 16 35.57 7.82 -10.54
N LEU A 17 35.45 7.59 -9.23
CA LEU A 17 35.85 6.34 -8.60
C LEU A 17 34.73 5.34 -8.86
N PHE A 18 34.92 4.49 -9.87
CA PHE A 18 34.33 3.17 -10.02
C PHE A 18 32.90 3.01 -9.46
N ALA A 19 31.92 3.67 -10.08
CA ALA A 19 30.62 3.02 -10.22
C ALA A 19 30.86 1.89 -11.23
N GLN A 20 31.24 0.70 -10.76
CA GLN A 20 31.05 -0.50 -11.56
C GLN A 20 29.56 -0.49 -11.91
N GLU A 21 29.25 -0.27 -13.19
CA GLU A 21 27.92 -0.50 -13.71
C GLU A 21 27.57 -1.93 -13.33
N VAL A 22 26.74 -2.07 -12.29
CA VAL A 22 26.15 -3.35 -11.94
C VAL A 22 25.45 -3.77 -13.22
N PRO A 23 25.86 -4.90 -13.85
CA PRO A 23 25.28 -5.32 -15.12
C PRO A 23 23.76 -5.31 -14.96
N TYR A 24 23.05 -4.75 -15.95
CA TYR A 24 21.59 -4.70 -15.95
C TYR A 24 21.08 -6.15 -15.82
N LEU A 25 20.80 -6.56 -14.59
CA LEU A 25 20.42 -7.92 -14.28
C LEU A 25 19.06 -8.18 -14.94
N GLU A 26 18.90 -9.35 -15.56
CA GLU A 26 17.61 -9.78 -16.12
C GLU A 26 16.48 -9.50 -15.13
N GLN A 27 15.39 -8.92 -15.64
CA GLN A 27 14.25 -8.53 -14.84
C GLN A 27 13.72 -9.73 -14.05
N SER A 28 13.74 -9.63 -12.72
CA SER A 28 13.22 -10.65 -11.81
C SER A 28 11.73 -10.90 -12.05
N ASN A 29 11.35 -12.17 -12.25
CA ASN A 29 9.96 -12.66 -12.37
C ASN A 29 9.31 -12.92 -11.00
N SER A 30 9.78 -12.26 -9.96
CA SER A 30 9.29 -12.46 -8.60
C SER A 30 7.81 -12.10 -8.46
N PRO A 31 7.01 -12.92 -7.75
CA PRO A 31 5.60 -12.61 -7.47
C PRO A 31 5.42 -11.45 -6.46
N TYR A 32 6.52 -11.01 -5.84
CA TYR A 32 6.55 -9.94 -4.85
C TYR A 32 7.13 -8.63 -5.40
N ARG A 33 7.36 -8.59 -6.71
CA ARG A 33 7.78 -7.39 -7.41
C ARG A 33 6.54 -6.66 -7.91
N ASN A 34 6.53 -5.35 -7.70
CA ASN A 34 5.51 -4.48 -8.28
C ASN A 34 6.16 -3.44 -9.18
N MET A 35 5.64 -3.33 -10.41
CA MET A 35 6.17 -2.43 -11.43
C MET A 35 5.87 -0.95 -11.18
N ARG A 36 5.08 -0.63 -10.16
CA ARG A 36 4.67 0.72 -9.77
C ARG A 36 5.43 1.30 -8.58
N GLU A 37 6.38 0.54 -8.05
CA GLU A 37 7.17 0.94 -6.91
C GLU A 37 8.34 1.86 -7.30
N GLY A 38 8.43 3.00 -6.60
CA GLY A 38 9.53 3.94 -6.71
C GLY A 38 10.78 3.56 -5.91
N LYS A 39 11.53 4.59 -5.50
CA LYS A 39 12.75 4.44 -4.69
C LYS A 39 12.38 3.89 -3.31
N SER A 40 13.12 2.87 -2.87
CA SER A 40 12.93 2.29 -1.54
C SER A 40 13.22 3.32 -0.46
N HIS A 41 12.34 3.39 0.53
CA HIS A 41 12.57 4.17 1.75
C HIS A 41 13.36 3.39 2.81
N LEU A 42 13.53 2.08 2.63
CA LEU A 42 14.23 1.20 3.56
C LEU A 42 15.75 1.28 3.39
N ILE A 43 16.19 1.71 2.21
CA ILE A 43 17.60 1.74 1.79
C ILE A 43 18.08 3.20 1.78
N ASP A 44 19.01 3.51 2.67
CA ASP A 44 19.78 4.76 2.67
C ASP A 44 21.21 4.51 2.17
N SER A 45 21.97 5.56 1.89
CA SER A 45 23.33 5.46 1.34
C SER A 45 24.28 4.62 2.21
N SER A 46 24.06 4.59 3.54
CA SER A 46 24.87 3.77 4.45
C SER A 46 24.57 2.28 4.26
N LYS A 47 23.29 1.93 4.08
CA LYS A 47 22.85 0.55 3.80
C LYS A 47 23.24 0.11 2.40
N GLU A 48 23.19 0.98 1.38
CA GLU A 48 23.64 0.65 0.02
C GLU A 48 25.08 0.13 0.03
N THR A 49 25.96 0.77 0.81
CA THR A 49 27.36 0.32 0.94
C THR A 49 27.47 -1.05 1.60
N GLY A 50 26.66 -1.32 2.63
CA GLY A 50 26.61 -2.62 3.31
C GLY A 50 26.07 -3.73 2.42
N ILE A 51 24.97 -3.46 1.71
CA ILE A 51 24.37 -4.37 0.74
C ILE A 51 25.37 -4.65 -0.38
N SER A 52 25.99 -3.62 -0.96
CA SER A 52 26.96 -3.78 -2.04
C SER A 52 28.14 -4.67 -1.64
N LYS A 53 28.57 -4.63 -0.37
CA LYS A 53 29.61 -5.55 0.16
C LYS A 53 29.14 -7.00 0.20
N LEU A 54 27.91 -7.25 0.66
CA LEU A 54 27.31 -8.59 0.71
C LEU A 54 27.01 -9.13 -0.71
N TYR A 55 26.81 -8.23 -1.67
CA TYR A 55 26.43 -8.51 -3.06
C TYR A 55 27.63 -8.50 -4.03
N LYS A 56 28.87 -8.31 -3.56
CA LYS A 56 30.07 -8.44 -4.42
C LYS A 56 30.20 -9.84 -5.05
N ASP A 57 29.56 -10.83 -4.45
CA ASP A 57 29.45 -12.19 -4.99
C ASP A 57 28.09 -12.39 -5.67
N THR A 58 28.07 -12.39 -7.01
CA THR A 58 26.89 -12.63 -7.84
C THR A 58 26.15 -13.92 -7.49
N ASN A 59 26.84 -14.93 -6.94
CA ASN A 59 26.23 -16.20 -6.55
C ASN A 59 25.20 -16.02 -5.42
N SER A 60 25.44 -15.09 -4.49
CA SER A 60 24.54 -14.83 -3.37
C SER A 60 23.19 -14.26 -3.84
N ILE A 61 23.20 -13.39 -4.86
CA ILE A 61 21.99 -12.82 -5.47
C ILE A 61 21.16 -13.91 -6.12
N GLU A 62 21.79 -14.78 -6.91
CA GLU A 62 21.08 -15.86 -7.59
C GLU A 62 20.45 -16.84 -6.60
N VAL A 63 21.14 -17.16 -5.50
CA VAL A 63 20.60 -17.98 -4.41
C VAL A 63 19.35 -17.31 -3.81
N LEU A 64 19.41 -16.01 -3.54
CA LEU A 64 18.28 -15.26 -2.99
C LEU A 64 17.10 -15.20 -3.97
N ARG A 65 17.35 -14.96 -5.27
CA ARG A 65 16.33 -15.00 -6.32
C ARG A 65 15.66 -16.35 -6.44
N LYS A 66 16.44 -17.44 -6.33
CA LYS A 66 15.91 -18.82 -6.32
C LYS A 66 14.98 -19.05 -5.12
N ILE A 67 15.34 -18.57 -3.93
CA ILE A 67 14.49 -18.65 -2.73
C ILE A 67 13.16 -17.91 -2.95
N ILE A 68 13.21 -16.68 -3.46
CA ILE A 68 12.01 -15.87 -3.71
C ILE A 68 11.14 -16.41 -4.84
N SER A 69 11.72 -17.14 -5.79
CA SER A 69 10.99 -17.75 -6.91
C SER A 69 10.41 -19.13 -6.58
N ASP A 70 10.86 -19.77 -5.49
CA ASP A 70 10.38 -21.09 -5.07
C ASP A 70 8.97 -20.99 -4.46
N LYS A 71 7.96 -21.46 -5.21
CA LYS A 71 6.54 -21.44 -4.80
C LYS A 71 6.24 -22.18 -3.49
N SER A 72 7.10 -23.12 -3.07
CA SER A 72 6.92 -23.88 -1.83
C SER A 72 7.42 -23.12 -0.59
N ILE A 73 8.34 -22.18 -0.78
CA ILE A 73 8.99 -21.40 0.28
C ILE A 73 8.41 -20.00 0.33
N ASN A 74 8.29 -19.36 -0.83
CA ASN A 74 8.13 -17.92 -0.97
C ASN A 74 6.82 -17.36 -0.40
N ARG A 75 5.83 -18.22 -0.16
CA ARG A 75 4.54 -17.84 0.43
C ARG A 75 4.61 -17.51 1.92
N CYS A 76 5.58 -18.07 2.65
CA CYS A 76 5.65 -17.96 4.11
C CYS A 76 6.90 -17.19 4.54
N ALA A 77 6.73 -16.08 5.26
CA ALA A 77 7.83 -15.18 5.59
C ALA A 77 8.93 -15.88 6.41
N THR A 78 8.55 -16.67 7.42
CA THR A 78 9.47 -17.46 8.26
C THR A 78 10.21 -18.53 7.46
N LYS A 79 9.60 -19.13 6.44
CA LYS A 79 10.26 -20.10 5.55
C LYS A 79 11.29 -19.40 4.67
N VAL A 80 10.93 -18.25 4.09
CA VAL A 80 11.87 -17.42 3.30
C VAL A 80 13.06 -17.01 4.16
N VAL A 81 12.83 -16.42 5.33
CA VAL A 81 13.89 -16.01 6.26
C VAL A 81 14.77 -17.19 6.67
N SER A 82 14.18 -18.35 6.95
CA SER A 82 14.94 -19.55 7.31
C SER A 82 15.75 -20.08 6.14
N ALA A 83 15.21 -20.04 4.91
CA ALA A 83 15.92 -20.42 3.71
C ALA A 83 17.10 -19.47 3.43
N ILE A 84 16.94 -18.16 3.63
CA ILE A 84 18.02 -17.18 3.50
C ILE A 84 19.14 -17.49 4.50
N LYS A 85 18.81 -17.65 5.79
CA LYS A 85 19.76 -18.02 6.84
C LYS A 85 20.54 -19.28 6.48
N ASN A 86 19.84 -20.34 6.09
CA ASN A 86 20.46 -21.64 5.83
C ASN A 86 21.28 -21.68 4.52
N LYS A 87 20.83 -20.99 3.46
CA LYS A 87 21.48 -21.05 2.14
C LYS A 87 22.69 -20.13 2.03
N LEU A 88 22.70 -19.02 2.77
CA LEU A 88 23.83 -18.09 2.82
C LEU A 88 24.74 -18.31 4.04
N ASP A 89 24.43 -19.31 4.89
CA ASP A 89 25.13 -19.58 6.14
C ASP A 89 25.23 -18.34 7.06
N ILE A 90 24.13 -17.60 7.16
CA ILE A 90 24.05 -16.36 7.93
C ILE A 90 23.34 -16.61 9.25
N ASN A 91 24.06 -16.39 10.35
CA ASN A 91 23.54 -16.57 11.70
C ASN A 91 23.10 -15.25 12.37
N HIS A 92 23.67 -14.11 11.96
CA HIS A 92 23.33 -12.81 12.54
C HIS A 92 22.09 -12.18 11.89
N GLU A 93 21.17 -11.67 12.71
CA GLU A 93 19.92 -11.04 12.24
C GLU A 93 20.17 -9.81 11.36
N SER A 94 21.22 -9.03 11.65
CA SER A 94 21.65 -7.88 10.84
C SER A 94 21.95 -8.27 9.40
N ASP A 95 22.60 -9.41 9.20
CA ASP A 95 23.10 -9.85 7.91
C ASP A 95 21.95 -10.44 7.07
N VAL A 96 21.00 -11.11 7.72
CA VAL A 96 19.75 -11.55 7.07
C VAL A 96 18.92 -10.36 6.63
N LYS A 97 18.86 -9.32 7.48
CA LYS A 97 18.22 -8.05 7.11
C LYS A 97 18.90 -7.41 5.90
N MET A 98 20.23 -7.41 5.85
CA MET A 98 20.98 -6.91 4.68
C MET A 98 20.72 -7.76 3.42
N ALA A 99 20.61 -9.08 3.54
CA ALA A 99 20.25 -9.95 2.43
C ALA A 99 18.84 -9.63 1.88
N ILE A 100 17.85 -9.41 2.75
CA ILE A 100 16.49 -8.99 2.36
C ILE A 100 16.50 -7.60 1.70
N LEU A 101 17.24 -6.65 2.27
CA LEU A 101 17.35 -5.31 1.69
C LEU A 101 18.04 -5.33 0.32
N GLY A 102 18.96 -6.27 0.11
CA GLY A 102 19.55 -6.43 -1.21
C GLY A 102 18.63 -7.09 -2.24
N LEU A 103 17.73 -8.00 -1.82
CA LEU A 103 16.64 -8.48 -2.69
C LEU A 103 15.77 -7.31 -3.13
N ARG A 104 15.57 -6.33 -2.24
CA ARG A 104 14.87 -5.10 -2.56
C ARG A 104 15.67 -4.18 -3.49
N MET A 105 16.97 -4.02 -3.25
CA MET A 105 17.88 -3.22 -4.10
C MET A 105 17.97 -3.77 -5.54
N ASP A 106 17.86 -5.09 -5.67
CA ASP A 106 17.83 -5.84 -6.92
C ASP A 106 16.45 -5.82 -7.63
N ASP A 107 15.47 -5.09 -7.10
CA ASP A 107 14.07 -5.07 -7.59
C ASP A 107 13.41 -6.48 -7.61
N SER A 108 13.95 -7.45 -6.87
CA SER A 108 13.38 -8.80 -6.75
C SER A 108 12.21 -8.88 -5.78
N ILE A 109 12.10 -7.95 -4.85
CA ILE A 109 10.93 -7.79 -3.97
C ILE A 109 10.65 -6.30 -3.80
N ASP A 110 9.44 -5.94 -3.36
CA ASP A 110 9.10 -4.57 -2.98
C ASP A 110 9.26 -4.28 -1.48
N ASP A 111 9.12 -3.00 -1.09
CA ASP A 111 9.25 -2.52 0.29
C ASP A 111 8.25 -3.19 1.23
N ILE A 112 7.04 -3.51 0.77
CA ILE A 112 6.02 -4.19 1.59
C ILE A 112 6.52 -5.60 1.91
N SER A 113 6.95 -6.34 0.89
CA SER A 113 7.49 -7.70 1.06
C SER A 113 8.76 -7.69 1.92
N ALA A 114 9.65 -6.72 1.71
CA ALA A 114 10.85 -6.55 2.50
C ALA A 114 10.51 -6.29 3.98
N ASN A 115 9.55 -5.43 4.28
CA ASN A 115 9.10 -5.16 5.64
C ASN A 115 8.53 -6.41 6.32
N ILE A 116 7.66 -7.16 5.64
CA ILE A 116 7.10 -8.42 6.17
C ILE A 116 8.22 -9.43 6.46
N LEU A 117 9.20 -9.56 5.57
CA LEU A 117 10.35 -10.46 5.77
C LEU A 117 11.25 -10.01 6.92
N ILE A 118 11.48 -8.70 7.07
CA ILE A 118 12.27 -8.13 8.17
C ILE A 118 11.58 -8.39 9.51
N GLU A 119 10.27 -8.18 9.62
CA GLU A 119 9.50 -8.51 10.83
C GLU A 119 9.58 -10.00 11.19
N ALA A 120 9.74 -10.89 10.20
CA ALA A 120 9.87 -12.33 10.42
C ALA A 120 11.26 -12.80 10.86
N ILE A 121 12.31 -11.96 10.76
CA ILE A 121 13.67 -12.29 11.25
C ILE A 121 13.65 -12.63 12.74
N ASP A 122 12.85 -11.86 13.46
CA ASP A 122 12.77 -11.74 14.91
C ASP A 122 12.13 -12.95 15.62
N ILE A 123 11.40 -13.80 14.90
CA ILE A 123 10.57 -14.87 15.50
C ILE A 123 11.42 -15.96 16.20
N LYS A 124 12.75 -16.03 16.00
CA LYS A 124 13.56 -17.14 16.55
C LYS A 124 13.93 -17.01 18.03
N ASN A 125 13.99 -15.81 18.61
CA ASN A 125 14.51 -15.64 19.97
C ASN A 125 13.41 -15.84 21.02
N LEU A 126 13.44 -16.99 21.69
CA LEU A 126 12.52 -17.28 22.80
C LEU A 126 13.01 -16.51 24.04
N ILE A 127 12.20 -15.56 24.53
CA ILE A 127 12.38 -15.04 25.88
C ILE A 127 11.42 -15.84 26.77
N PRO A 128 11.92 -16.66 27.71
CA PRO A 128 11.07 -17.33 28.67
C PRO A 128 10.41 -16.28 29.56
N ASN A 129 9.17 -15.95 29.26
CA ASN A 129 8.33 -15.19 30.18
C ASN A 129 7.69 -16.15 31.19
N PRO A 130 7.36 -15.73 32.42
CA PRO A 130 6.54 -16.52 33.34
C PRO A 130 5.14 -16.78 32.74
N ILE A 131 4.47 -17.85 33.17
CA ILE A 131 3.08 -18.10 32.79
C ILE A 131 2.23 -17.00 33.47
N ALA A 132 1.43 -16.27 32.70
CA ALA A 132 0.52 -15.28 33.24
C ALA A 132 -0.55 -15.97 34.09
N LYS A 133 -1.15 -15.23 35.03
CA LYS A 133 -2.27 -15.73 35.85
C LYS A 133 -3.40 -16.18 34.92
N ASN A 134 -3.86 -17.43 35.10
CA ASN A 134 -5.00 -17.96 34.36
C ASN A 134 -6.28 -17.32 34.87
N ASP A 135 -6.99 -16.63 33.99
CA ASP A 135 -8.28 -15.98 34.28
C ASP A 135 -9.46 -16.68 33.56
N LEU A 136 -9.25 -17.89 33.01
CA LEU A 136 -10.28 -18.67 32.33
C LEU A 136 -11.04 -19.59 33.30
N THR A 137 -12.33 -19.82 33.04
CA THR A 137 -13.12 -20.88 33.68
C THR A 137 -12.87 -22.23 33.02
N SER A 138 -13.30 -23.33 33.64
CA SER A 138 -13.21 -24.68 33.05
C SER A 138 -13.91 -24.75 31.69
N ASP A 139 -15.13 -24.22 31.59
CA ASP A 139 -15.89 -24.22 30.33
C ASP A 139 -15.16 -23.41 29.22
N GLU A 140 -14.50 -22.31 29.60
CA GLU A 140 -13.70 -21.48 28.69
C GLU A 140 -12.43 -22.22 28.22
N GLU A 141 -11.83 -23.04 29.08
CA GLU A 141 -10.69 -23.91 28.74
C GLU A 141 -11.10 -25.04 27.78
N ASP A 142 -12.23 -25.69 28.04
CA ASP A 142 -12.78 -26.74 27.19
C ASP A 142 -13.12 -26.21 25.79
N GLN A 143 -13.74 -25.03 25.72
CA GLN A 143 -14.01 -24.35 24.45
C GLN A 143 -12.73 -24.00 23.68
N ALA A 144 -11.70 -23.49 24.37
CA ALA A 144 -10.42 -23.20 23.76
C ALA A 144 -9.73 -24.47 23.22
N LEU A 145 -9.81 -25.59 23.95
CA LEU A 145 -9.31 -26.88 23.50
C LEU A 145 -10.06 -27.40 22.26
N GLU A 146 -11.39 -27.26 22.21
CA GLU A 146 -12.18 -27.63 21.03
C GLU A 146 -11.73 -26.87 19.77
N ILE A 147 -11.50 -25.56 19.90
CA ILE A 147 -10.94 -24.74 18.82
C ILE A 147 -9.57 -25.25 18.39
N PHE A 148 -8.69 -25.59 19.34
CA PHE A 148 -7.38 -26.18 19.05
C PHE A 148 -7.48 -27.53 18.35
N HIS A 149 -8.38 -28.42 18.79
CA HIS A 149 -8.61 -29.70 18.12
C HIS A 149 -8.99 -29.50 16.66
N SER A 150 -9.88 -28.53 16.37
CA SER A 150 -10.29 -28.19 15.00
C SER A 150 -9.12 -27.69 14.12
N LYS A 151 -8.07 -27.13 14.73
CA LYS A 151 -6.90 -26.53 14.05
C LYS A 151 -5.61 -27.36 14.14
N SER A 152 -5.58 -28.40 14.95
CA SER A 152 -4.39 -29.23 15.21
C SER A 152 -3.74 -29.77 13.93
N LYS A 153 -4.56 -30.24 12.98
CA LYS A 153 -4.07 -30.74 11.67
C LYS A 153 -3.41 -29.64 10.84
N ASP A 154 -3.94 -28.41 10.86
CA ASP A 154 -3.38 -27.27 10.15
C ASP A 154 -2.04 -26.86 10.78
N ILE A 155 -1.95 -26.87 12.11
CA ILE A 155 -0.72 -26.56 12.87
C ILE A 155 0.39 -27.56 12.53
N ALA A 156 0.07 -28.85 12.49
CA ALA A 156 1.04 -29.90 12.14
C ALA A 156 1.42 -29.90 10.65
N ASN A 157 0.64 -29.24 9.79
CA ASN A 157 0.86 -29.28 8.35
C ASN A 157 1.98 -28.31 7.91
N LYS A 158 3.18 -28.86 7.71
CA LYS A 158 4.36 -28.12 7.23
C LYS A 158 4.20 -27.49 5.85
N SER A 159 3.22 -27.89 5.03
CA SER A 159 2.98 -27.25 3.74
C SER A 159 2.35 -25.85 3.89
N LEU A 160 1.60 -25.61 4.97
CA LEU A 160 0.97 -24.32 5.25
C LEU A 160 1.98 -23.30 5.79
N CYS A 161 1.60 -22.03 5.75
CA CYS A 161 2.34 -20.97 6.41
C CYS A 161 1.91 -20.91 7.87
N ILE A 162 2.83 -21.18 8.79
CA ILE A 162 2.51 -21.28 10.21
C ILE A 162 2.02 -19.93 10.77
N GLU A 163 2.46 -18.81 10.19
CA GLU A 163 1.98 -17.47 10.56
C GLU A 163 0.49 -17.31 10.24
N ASP A 164 0.07 -17.77 9.05
CA ASP A 164 -1.33 -17.72 8.61
C ASP A 164 -2.21 -18.67 9.42
N VAL A 165 -1.72 -19.89 9.71
CA VAL A 165 -2.40 -20.86 10.57
C VAL A 165 -2.58 -20.27 11.98
N TYR A 166 -1.54 -19.66 12.53
CA TYR A 166 -1.59 -19.03 13.85
C TYR A 166 -2.54 -17.84 13.89
N ARG A 167 -2.51 -16.96 12.88
CA ARG A 167 -3.46 -15.85 12.73
C ARG A 167 -4.90 -16.35 12.67
N SER A 168 -5.16 -17.40 11.88
CA SER A 168 -6.48 -18.04 11.78
C SER A 168 -6.95 -18.62 13.12
N LEU A 169 -6.07 -19.31 13.84
CA LEU A 169 -6.35 -19.85 15.17
C LEU A 169 -6.70 -18.75 16.16
N VAL A 170 -5.87 -17.71 16.26
CA VAL A 170 -6.10 -16.59 17.18
C VAL A 170 -7.36 -15.80 16.81
N ALA A 171 -7.64 -15.61 15.52
CA ALA A 171 -8.88 -14.99 15.06
C ALA A 171 -10.10 -15.79 15.54
N LYS A 172 -10.07 -17.12 15.41
CA LYS A 172 -11.15 -18.00 15.87
C LYS A 172 -11.32 -18.01 17.39
N LEU A 173 -10.22 -17.93 18.15
CA LEU A 173 -10.28 -17.73 19.59
C LEU A 173 -10.89 -16.36 19.93
N SER A 174 -10.47 -15.31 19.24
CA SER A 174 -10.92 -13.94 19.51
C SER A 174 -12.40 -13.70 19.19
N SER A 175 -12.97 -14.42 18.21
CA SER A 175 -14.40 -14.33 17.89
C SER A 175 -15.28 -14.85 19.01
N ASP A 176 -14.75 -15.80 19.79
CA ASP A 176 -15.49 -16.49 20.83
C ASP A 176 -15.32 -15.79 22.18
N SER A 177 -14.10 -15.33 22.53
CA SER A 177 -13.87 -14.55 23.74
C SER A 177 -12.63 -13.66 23.67
N SER A 178 -12.79 -12.39 24.07
CA SER A 178 -11.66 -11.46 24.22
C SER A 178 -10.66 -11.88 25.33
N LYS A 179 -11.09 -12.71 26.28
CA LYS A 179 -10.21 -13.25 27.33
C LYS A 179 -9.17 -14.22 26.77
N PHE A 180 -9.47 -14.91 25.68
CA PHE A 180 -8.53 -15.88 25.09
C PHE A 180 -7.25 -15.20 24.60
N ILE A 181 -7.34 -13.98 24.06
CA ILE A 181 -6.16 -13.21 23.64
C ILE A 181 -5.21 -12.94 24.83
N LYS A 182 -5.76 -12.61 25.99
CA LYS A 182 -4.98 -12.34 27.20
C LYS A 182 -4.33 -13.62 27.76
N ASN A 183 -4.97 -14.77 27.55
CA ASN A 183 -4.57 -16.07 28.10
C ASN A 183 -3.92 -17.01 27.05
N LEU A 184 -3.51 -16.51 25.88
CA LEU A 184 -2.97 -17.34 24.79
C LEU A 184 -1.83 -18.27 25.22
N LYS A 185 -0.96 -17.82 26.13
CA LYS A 185 0.13 -18.65 26.64
C LYS A 185 -0.38 -19.85 27.43
N HIS A 186 -1.37 -19.62 28.30
CA HIS A 186 -2.02 -20.68 29.09
C HIS A 186 -2.74 -21.65 28.16
N ILE A 187 -3.48 -21.14 27.18
CA ILE A 187 -4.19 -21.97 26.19
C ILE A 187 -3.22 -22.83 25.38
N ASN A 188 -2.11 -22.27 24.90
CA ASN A 188 -1.07 -23.03 24.19
C ASN A 188 -0.51 -24.16 25.07
N LYS A 189 -0.31 -23.90 26.36
CA LYS A 189 0.19 -24.90 27.32
C LYS A 189 -0.86 -25.97 27.62
N LEU A 190 -2.12 -25.59 27.76
CA LEU A 190 -3.25 -26.50 27.92
C LEU A 190 -3.37 -27.46 26.73
N ALA A 191 -3.22 -26.96 25.50
CA ALA A 191 -3.23 -27.80 24.30
C ALA A 191 -2.06 -28.79 24.25
N LEU A 192 -0.87 -28.41 24.75
CA LEU A 192 0.27 -29.31 24.89
C LEU A 192 0.01 -30.38 25.96
N ASP A 193 -0.49 -29.98 27.13
CA ASP A 193 -0.73 -30.89 28.26
C ASP A 193 -1.83 -31.94 27.95
N ASN A 194 -2.78 -31.59 27.08
CA ASN A 194 -3.81 -32.49 26.56
C ASN A 194 -3.41 -33.24 25.28
N ASN A 195 -2.14 -33.18 24.86
CA ASN A 195 -1.61 -33.83 23.65
C ASN A 195 -2.34 -33.43 22.34
N VAL A 196 -2.94 -32.24 22.28
CA VAL A 196 -3.55 -31.71 21.06
C VAL A 196 -2.49 -31.22 20.08
N ILE A 197 -1.38 -30.72 20.62
CA ILE A 197 -0.18 -30.29 19.90
C ILE A 197 1.06 -30.91 20.56
N ASN A 198 2.16 -31.03 19.80
CA ASN A 198 3.43 -31.51 20.36
C ASN A 198 4.30 -30.34 20.89
N GLU A 199 5.40 -30.69 21.56
CA GLU A 199 6.34 -29.71 22.14
C GLU A 199 6.93 -28.75 21.08
N ASN A 200 7.23 -29.23 19.88
CA ASN A 200 7.76 -28.38 18.80
C ASN A 200 6.71 -27.37 18.30
N ASP A 201 5.45 -27.80 18.20
CA ASP A 201 4.34 -26.93 17.84
C ASP A 201 4.14 -25.87 18.92
N PHE A 202 4.11 -26.27 20.20
CA PHE A 202 4.02 -25.36 21.34
C PHE A 202 5.12 -24.29 21.31
N GLN A 203 6.38 -24.70 21.15
CA GLN A 203 7.51 -23.76 21.05
C GLN A 203 7.37 -22.81 19.86
N THR A 204 6.84 -23.29 18.73
CA THR A 204 6.61 -22.47 17.55
C THR A 204 5.49 -21.45 17.79
N LEU A 205 4.37 -21.88 18.36
CA LEU A 205 3.25 -20.99 18.71
C LEU A 205 3.66 -19.94 19.74
N GLU A 206 4.49 -20.30 20.73
CA GLU A 206 5.00 -19.34 21.70
C GLU A 206 5.91 -18.27 21.09
N LYS A 207 6.75 -18.64 20.11
CA LYS A 207 7.54 -17.67 19.34
C LYS A 207 6.65 -16.65 18.62
N LEU A 208 5.62 -17.15 17.93
CA LEU A 208 4.66 -16.32 17.20
C LEU A 208 3.83 -15.43 18.16
N ARG A 209 3.47 -15.95 19.34
CA ARG A 209 2.77 -15.20 20.39
C ARG A 209 3.60 -14.06 20.94
N VAL A 210 4.87 -14.31 21.30
CA VAL A 210 5.79 -13.29 21.84
C VAL A 210 5.99 -12.15 20.84
N LYS A 211 6.07 -12.48 19.55
CA LYS A 211 6.18 -11.48 18.47
C LYS A 211 4.85 -10.95 17.95
N LYS A 212 3.74 -11.32 18.60
CA LYS A 212 2.38 -10.84 18.28
C LYS A 212 2.06 -10.97 16.79
N VAL A 213 2.41 -12.09 16.18
CA VAL A 213 2.18 -12.34 14.75
C VAL A 213 0.68 -12.25 14.39
N TYR A 214 -0.21 -12.51 15.35
CA TYR A 214 -1.64 -12.30 15.18
C TYR A 214 -2.06 -10.83 14.99
N GLU A 215 -1.23 -9.87 15.42
CA GLU A 215 -1.43 -8.42 15.23
C GLU A 215 -0.82 -7.91 13.92
N TRP A 216 -0.12 -8.76 13.16
CA TRP A 216 0.47 -8.35 11.89
C TRP A 216 -0.62 -7.97 10.89
N PRO A 217 -0.53 -6.77 10.29
CA PRO A 217 -1.61 -6.24 9.46
C PRO A 217 -1.74 -7.00 8.13
N LEU A 218 -0.67 -7.65 7.67
CA LEU A 218 -0.59 -8.30 6.37
C LEU A 218 0.44 -9.43 6.42
N SER A 219 0.11 -10.62 5.90
CA SER A 219 1.10 -11.68 5.67
C SER A 219 1.68 -11.66 4.26
N LEU A 220 2.83 -12.31 4.08
CA LEU A 220 3.47 -12.42 2.77
C LEU A 220 2.59 -13.18 1.76
N SER A 221 1.84 -14.17 2.25
CA SER A 221 0.88 -14.94 1.45
C SER A 221 -0.29 -14.08 0.98
N GLU A 222 -0.94 -13.34 1.90
CA GLU A 222 -2.04 -12.41 1.59
C GLU A 222 -1.61 -11.33 0.59
N TYR A 223 -0.40 -10.81 0.79
CA TYR A 223 0.16 -9.79 -0.08
C TYR A 223 0.41 -10.31 -1.49
N GLY A 224 1.08 -11.46 -1.62
CA GLY A 224 1.35 -12.10 -2.91
C GLY A 224 0.08 -12.45 -3.67
N GLN A 225 -0.95 -12.97 -2.99
CA GLN A 225 -2.25 -13.24 -3.59
C GLN A 225 -2.94 -11.96 -4.09
N SER A 226 -2.81 -10.87 -3.33
CA SER A 226 -3.40 -9.58 -3.73
C SER A 226 -2.72 -9.02 -4.98
N LEU A 227 -1.38 -9.06 -5.03
CA LEU A 227 -0.62 -8.67 -6.23
C LEU A 227 -0.95 -9.53 -7.44
N GLU A 228 -1.04 -10.85 -7.28
CA GLU A 228 -1.39 -11.77 -8.36
C GLU A 228 -2.81 -11.50 -8.89
N SER A 229 -3.78 -11.31 -7.98
CA SER A 229 -5.18 -11.00 -8.34
C SER A 229 -5.30 -9.69 -9.13
N ILE A 230 -4.59 -8.64 -8.68
CA ILE A 230 -4.59 -7.33 -9.35
C ILE A 230 -3.89 -7.44 -10.70
N SER A 231 -2.66 -7.97 -10.76
CA SER A 231 -1.88 -8.06 -12.00
C SER A 231 -2.54 -8.92 -13.08
N ARG A 232 -3.27 -9.98 -12.70
CA ARG A 232 -4.05 -10.80 -13.64
C ARG A 232 -5.19 -10.03 -14.30
N LYS A 233 -5.84 -9.13 -13.56
CA LYS A 233 -6.96 -8.30 -14.06
C LYS A 233 -6.48 -7.02 -14.74
N PHE A 234 -5.37 -6.46 -14.27
CA PHE A 234 -4.80 -5.18 -14.68
C PHE A 234 -3.30 -5.35 -14.98
N PRO A 235 -2.94 -6.05 -16.08
CA PRO A 235 -1.54 -6.29 -16.41
C PRO A 235 -0.84 -4.98 -16.76
N LEU A 236 0.24 -4.68 -16.05
CA LEU A 236 1.09 -3.53 -16.31
C LEU A 236 2.11 -3.86 -17.38
N ARG A 237 2.29 -2.94 -18.34
CA ARG A 237 3.25 -3.10 -19.46
C ARG A 237 4.55 -2.33 -19.25
N THR A 238 4.52 -1.31 -18.40
CA THR A 238 5.62 -0.37 -18.19
C THR A 238 5.87 -0.19 -16.69
N LYS A 239 7.14 -0.06 -16.32
CA LYS A 239 7.52 0.36 -14.96
C LYS A 239 7.17 1.84 -14.82
N GLU A 240 6.38 2.17 -13.81
CA GLU A 240 6.00 3.54 -13.47
C GLU A 240 6.36 3.79 -12.01
N THR A 241 6.72 5.01 -11.64
CA THR A 241 7.12 5.29 -10.25
C THR A 241 6.56 6.62 -9.80
N ALA A 242 5.90 6.63 -8.65
CA ALA A 242 5.39 7.83 -8.02
C ALA A 242 5.94 7.93 -6.60
N GLU A 243 6.77 8.96 -6.33
CA GLU A 243 7.39 9.18 -5.02
C GLU A 243 6.34 9.27 -3.91
N LEU A 244 5.23 9.95 -4.16
CA LEU A 244 4.10 10.08 -3.23
C LEU A 244 3.60 8.72 -2.68
N ILE A 245 3.61 7.67 -3.50
CA ILE A 245 3.06 6.37 -3.15
C ILE A 245 4.00 5.59 -2.24
N THR A 246 5.30 5.81 -2.40
CA THR A 246 6.37 5.14 -1.65
C THR A 246 6.92 5.96 -0.49
N ASP A 247 6.73 7.28 -0.49
CA ASP A 247 7.27 8.18 0.53
C ASP A 247 6.50 8.07 1.85
N VAL A 248 7.25 7.87 2.93
CA VAL A 248 6.74 7.75 4.31
C VAL A 248 6.52 9.12 4.95
N LYS A 249 7.05 10.21 4.35
CA LYS A 249 6.89 11.59 4.87
C LYS A 249 5.44 12.07 4.92
N PHE A 250 4.51 11.41 4.23
CA PHE A 250 3.08 11.69 4.33
C PHE A 250 2.48 11.08 5.61
N ARG A 251 2.73 11.73 6.75
CA ARG A 251 2.01 11.57 8.04
C ARG A 251 1.93 10.13 8.61
N GLY A 252 2.98 9.30 8.49
CA GLY A 252 2.99 7.98 9.11
C GLY A 252 4.36 7.29 9.16
N LYS A 253 4.42 6.10 9.78
CA LYS A 253 5.56 5.15 9.67
C LYS A 253 5.46 4.24 8.44
N ARG A 254 4.39 4.38 7.64
CA ARG A 254 4.03 3.50 6.52
C ARG A 254 3.80 4.35 5.28
N SER A 255 4.16 3.82 4.11
CA SER A 255 3.84 4.45 2.83
C SER A 255 2.33 4.35 2.54
N LEU A 256 1.82 5.20 1.64
CA LEU A 256 0.40 5.11 1.22
C LEU A 256 0.07 3.73 0.63
N ARG A 257 1.00 3.17 -0.13
CA ARG A 257 0.89 1.82 -0.69
C ARG A 257 0.80 0.76 0.39
N GLN A 258 1.70 0.78 1.37
CA GLN A 258 1.67 -0.16 2.48
C GLN A 258 0.36 -0.04 3.25
N SER A 259 -0.08 1.19 3.54
CA SER A 259 -1.36 1.40 4.21
C SER A 259 -2.56 0.87 3.41
N LEU A 260 -2.51 0.90 2.08
CA LEU A 260 -3.57 0.36 1.23
C LEU A 260 -3.70 -1.16 1.38
N TYR A 261 -2.61 -1.91 1.19
CA TYR A 261 -2.64 -3.37 1.24
C TYR A 261 -2.87 -3.94 2.64
N GLU A 262 -2.50 -3.21 3.69
CA GLU A 262 -2.85 -3.59 5.07
C GLU A 262 -4.34 -3.40 5.39
N LYS A 263 -5.00 -2.45 4.71
CA LYS A 263 -6.41 -2.12 4.95
C LYS A 263 -7.37 -2.86 4.04
N TYR A 264 -6.98 -3.19 2.82
CA TYR A 264 -7.91 -3.65 1.79
C TYR A 264 -7.39 -4.88 1.06
N ASP A 265 -8.29 -5.81 0.78
CA ASP A 265 -8.01 -6.94 -0.11
C ASP A 265 -8.02 -6.52 -1.58
N SER A 266 -7.60 -7.42 -2.48
CA SER A 266 -7.57 -7.14 -3.92
C SER A 266 -8.92 -6.71 -4.51
N THR A 267 -10.05 -7.24 -4.04
CA THR A 267 -11.37 -6.88 -4.54
C THR A 267 -11.75 -5.48 -4.11
N GLN A 268 -11.48 -5.14 -2.85
CA GLN A 268 -11.69 -3.81 -2.29
C GLN A 268 -10.80 -2.76 -2.97
N ILE A 269 -9.52 -3.07 -3.22
CA ILE A 269 -8.62 -2.20 -3.98
C ILE A 269 -9.19 -1.91 -5.38
N ILE A 270 -9.68 -2.94 -6.08
CA ILE A 270 -10.28 -2.77 -7.41
C ILE A 270 -11.56 -1.92 -7.34
N LEU A 271 -12.39 -2.13 -6.32
CA LEU A 271 -13.62 -1.37 -6.10
C LEU A 271 -13.30 0.12 -5.86
N LEU A 272 -12.31 0.41 -5.02
CA LEU A 272 -11.82 1.77 -4.78
C LEU A 272 -11.31 2.41 -6.07
N ALA A 273 -10.54 1.66 -6.86
CA ALA A 273 -9.99 2.14 -8.11
C ALA A 273 -11.07 2.46 -9.17
N ASN A 274 -12.14 1.68 -9.21
CA ASN A 274 -13.24 1.89 -10.15
C ASN A 274 -13.94 3.24 -9.95
N ILE A 275 -13.90 3.82 -8.75
CA ILE A 275 -14.42 5.17 -8.49
C ILE A 275 -13.71 6.20 -9.37
N VAL A 276 -12.38 6.13 -9.48
CA VAL A 276 -11.62 7.07 -10.32
C VAL A 276 -11.83 6.77 -11.80
N ARG A 277 -11.92 5.50 -12.19
CA ARG A 277 -12.26 5.14 -13.58
C ARG A 277 -13.59 5.74 -13.99
N ASP A 278 -14.61 5.58 -13.16
CA ASP A 278 -15.97 6.06 -13.46
C ASP A 278 -16.03 7.60 -13.43
N LEU A 279 -15.28 8.23 -12.51
CA LEU A 279 -15.06 9.68 -12.50
C LEU A 279 -14.42 10.18 -13.80
N LYS A 280 -13.33 9.56 -14.24
CA LYS A 280 -12.61 9.91 -15.49
C LYS A 280 -13.54 9.78 -16.69
N LYS A 281 -14.26 8.65 -16.80
CA LYS A 281 -15.24 8.42 -17.86
C LYS A 281 -16.34 9.48 -17.91
N ARG A 282 -16.86 9.92 -16.75
CA ARG A 282 -17.89 10.97 -16.68
C ARG A 282 -17.35 12.34 -17.08
N LEU A 283 -16.12 12.67 -16.69
CA LEU A 283 -15.50 13.94 -17.04
C LEU A 283 -15.20 14.01 -18.54
N GLU A 284 -14.74 12.90 -19.13
CA GLU A 284 -14.45 12.78 -20.57
C GLU A 284 -15.70 12.64 -21.45
N SER A 285 -16.87 12.28 -20.89
CA SER A 285 -18.12 12.17 -21.65
C SER A 285 -18.52 13.50 -22.25
N ASN A 286 -18.75 13.60 -23.56
CA ASN A 286 -19.15 14.87 -24.18
C ASN A 286 -20.48 15.39 -23.62
N ASP A 287 -21.42 14.49 -23.36
CA ASP A 287 -22.75 14.81 -22.83
C ASP A 287 -23.00 14.10 -21.50
N ILE A 288 -23.57 14.80 -20.52
CA ILE A 288 -24.24 14.19 -19.37
C ILE A 288 -25.69 14.62 -19.42
N THR A 289 -26.55 13.69 -19.80
CA THR A 289 -27.99 13.88 -19.85
C THR A 289 -28.61 13.37 -18.55
N ILE A 290 -29.32 14.23 -17.83
CA ILE A 290 -30.17 13.79 -16.72
C ILE A 290 -31.51 13.40 -17.32
N ASN A 291 -31.85 12.10 -17.26
CA ASN A 291 -33.16 11.62 -17.67
C ASN A 291 -34.10 11.63 -16.46
N ILE A 292 -35.06 12.55 -16.46
CA ILE A 292 -36.09 12.59 -15.42
C ILE A 292 -37.28 11.76 -15.92
N ASN A 293 -37.45 10.57 -15.35
CA ASN A 293 -38.59 9.71 -15.67
C ASN A 293 -39.78 10.08 -14.77
N TYR A 294 -40.70 10.87 -15.30
CA TYR A 294 -41.99 11.10 -14.67
C TYR A 294 -42.90 9.89 -14.90
N VAL A 295 -43.66 9.50 -13.88
CA VAL A 295 -44.71 8.49 -14.04
C VAL A 295 -45.77 9.10 -14.96
N ASN A 296 -45.85 8.61 -16.20
CA ASN A 296 -46.78 9.01 -17.28
C ASN A 296 -46.45 10.29 -18.09
N GLN A 297 -45.17 10.70 -18.20
CA GLN A 297 -44.77 11.75 -19.17
C GLN A 297 -43.48 11.37 -19.91
N GLU A 298 -43.22 12.04 -21.03
CA GLU A 298 -41.96 11.90 -21.79
C GLU A 298 -40.77 12.33 -20.93
N SER A 299 -39.67 11.58 -21.04
CA SER A 299 -38.44 11.85 -20.30
C SER A 299 -37.82 13.17 -20.74
N GLU A 300 -37.64 14.10 -19.80
CA GLU A 300 -36.91 15.35 -20.05
C GLU A 300 -35.39 15.07 -20.10
N VAL A 301 -34.73 15.60 -21.12
CA VAL A 301 -33.27 15.51 -21.31
C VAL A 301 -32.67 16.89 -21.09
N ILE A 302 -32.01 17.09 -19.95
CA ILE A 302 -31.33 18.34 -19.62
C ILE A 302 -29.86 18.25 -20.06
N ASN A 303 -29.44 19.11 -20.97
CA ASN A 303 -28.03 19.29 -21.33
C ASN A 303 -27.37 20.21 -20.32
N LEU A 304 -26.40 19.68 -19.57
CA LEU A 304 -25.67 20.43 -18.56
C LEU A 304 -24.54 21.25 -19.20
N SER A 305 -24.38 22.50 -18.76
CA SER A 305 -23.15 23.25 -19.05
C SER A 305 -21.92 22.54 -18.45
N PRO A 306 -20.70 22.81 -18.95
CA PRO A 306 -19.49 22.20 -18.42
C PRO A 306 -19.31 22.35 -16.90
N MET A 307 -19.74 23.49 -16.34
CA MET A 307 -19.71 23.76 -14.90
C MET A 307 -20.74 22.93 -14.13
N GLU A 308 -21.99 22.87 -14.61
CA GLU A 308 -23.03 22.07 -13.96
C GLU A 308 -22.72 20.58 -14.02
N LYS A 309 -22.18 20.13 -15.15
CA LYS A 309 -21.65 18.78 -15.35
C LYS A 309 -20.59 18.48 -14.29
N PHE A 310 -19.63 19.38 -14.09
CA PHE A 310 -18.59 19.20 -13.08
C PHE A 310 -19.16 19.11 -11.65
N ARG A 311 -20.04 20.05 -11.27
CA ARG A 311 -20.72 20.05 -9.96
C ARG A 311 -21.53 18.78 -9.73
N PHE A 312 -22.25 18.32 -10.76
CA PHE A 312 -23.04 17.10 -10.72
C PHE A 312 -22.16 15.87 -10.52
N ILE A 313 -21.06 15.75 -11.27
CA ILE A 313 -20.08 14.66 -11.13
C ILE A 313 -19.50 14.63 -9.72
N LEU A 314 -19.10 15.78 -9.15
CA LEU A 314 -18.60 15.85 -7.78
C LEU A 314 -19.66 15.42 -6.74
N LYS A 315 -20.91 15.83 -6.93
CA LYS A 315 -22.02 15.44 -6.04
C LYS A 315 -22.26 13.94 -6.10
N LEU A 316 -22.23 13.37 -7.31
CA LEU A 316 -22.38 11.93 -7.53
C LEU A 316 -21.22 11.15 -6.90
N LEU A 317 -20.00 11.62 -7.08
CA LEU A 317 -18.79 11.04 -6.49
C LEU A 317 -18.84 11.03 -4.96
N ARG A 318 -19.26 12.13 -4.33
CA ARG A 318 -19.48 12.20 -2.87
C ARG A 318 -20.55 11.19 -2.41
N LYS A 319 -21.63 11.04 -3.18
CA LYS A 319 -22.68 10.05 -2.90
C LYS A 319 -22.16 8.62 -3.02
N GLU A 320 -21.36 8.32 -4.05
CA GLU A 320 -20.74 7.01 -4.23
C GLU A 320 -19.82 6.67 -3.07
N LEU A 321 -19.02 7.63 -2.60
CA LEU A 321 -18.15 7.43 -1.46
C LEU A 321 -18.88 7.27 -0.16
N ALA A 322 -19.94 8.05 0.07
CA ALA A 322 -20.80 7.84 1.23
C ALA A 322 -21.46 6.45 1.18
N THR A 323 -21.89 6.01 0.00
CA THR A 323 -22.49 4.68 -0.17
C THR A 323 -21.46 3.57 0.06
N LEU A 324 -20.24 3.74 -0.45
CA LEU A 324 -19.15 2.79 -0.26
C LEU A 324 -18.76 2.68 1.21
N ASN A 325 -18.61 3.82 1.89
CA ASN A 325 -18.21 3.88 3.30
C ASN A 325 -19.32 3.42 4.26
N ASN A 326 -20.58 3.61 3.90
CA ASN A 326 -21.72 3.11 4.67
C ASN A 326 -22.05 1.64 4.36
N GLY A 327 -21.46 1.09 3.30
CA GLY A 327 -21.68 -0.29 2.87
C GLY A 327 -20.84 -1.30 3.66
N THR A 328 -21.26 -2.56 3.63
CA THR A 328 -20.50 -3.69 4.21
C THR A 328 -19.28 -4.09 3.37
N LEU A 329 -19.16 -3.56 2.14
CA LEU A 329 -18.14 -3.94 1.16
C LEU A 329 -16.70 -3.65 1.63
N LEU A 330 -16.50 -2.62 2.45
CA LEU A 330 -15.19 -2.30 3.03
C LEU A 330 -14.96 -2.88 4.43
N GLY A 331 -15.85 -3.77 4.90
CA GLY A 331 -15.71 -4.38 6.23
C GLY A 331 -15.69 -3.37 7.38
N GLY A 332 -16.43 -2.26 7.25
CA GLY A 332 -16.48 -1.18 8.24
C GLY A 332 -15.25 -0.26 8.26
N ARG A 333 -14.34 -0.38 7.29
CA ARG A 333 -13.16 0.50 7.16
C ARG A 333 -13.47 1.67 6.21
N PRO A 334 -13.47 2.93 6.69
CA PRO A 334 -13.77 4.06 5.82
C PRO A 334 -12.62 4.31 4.83
N ALA A 335 -12.95 4.40 3.54
CA ALA A 335 -12.01 4.79 2.50
C ALA A 335 -11.73 6.29 2.55
N SER A 336 -10.44 6.62 2.68
CA SER A 336 -9.97 7.98 2.51
C SER A 336 -9.73 8.32 1.04
N TYR A 337 -9.69 9.61 0.72
CA TYR A 337 -9.33 10.10 -0.61
C TYR A 337 -8.01 9.51 -1.11
N MET A 338 -7.00 9.46 -0.24
CA MET A 338 -5.68 8.94 -0.59
C MET A 338 -5.70 7.43 -0.85
N ASP A 339 -6.56 6.66 -0.16
CA ASP A 339 -6.72 5.23 -0.44
C ASP A 339 -7.26 5.00 -1.86
N ILE A 340 -8.21 5.83 -2.31
CA ILE A 340 -8.81 5.74 -3.65
C ILE A 340 -7.80 6.10 -4.75
N ILE A 341 -7.06 7.19 -4.56
CA ILE A 341 -6.02 7.59 -5.52
C ILE A 341 -4.90 6.54 -5.57
N THR A 342 -4.47 6.03 -4.42
CA THR A 342 -3.44 4.99 -4.35
C THR A 342 -3.92 3.71 -5.03
N ALA A 343 -5.14 3.26 -4.75
CA ALA A 343 -5.73 2.09 -5.43
C ALA A 343 -5.80 2.27 -6.94
N SER A 344 -6.19 3.46 -7.40
CA SER A 344 -6.31 3.79 -8.82
C SER A 344 -4.96 3.85 -9.53
N TYR A 345 -3.92 4.28 -8.81
CA TYR A 345 -2.54 4.17 -9.28
C TYR A 345 -2.10 2.71 -9.32
N GLU A 346 -2.33 1.90 -8.28
CA GLU A 346 -1.92 0.49 -8.24
C GLU A 346 -2.50 -0.34 -9.41
N VAL A 347 -3.77 -0.12 -9.77
CA VAL A 347 -4.39 -0.82 -10.91
C VAL A 347 -4.09 -0.20 -12.27
N GLY A 348 -3.44 0.98 -12.31
CA GLY A 348 -3.05 1.66 -13.54
C GLY A 348 -4.13 2.49 -14.23
N TYR A 349 -5.17 2.93 -13.53
CA TYR A 349 -6.10 3.94 -14.06
C TYR A 349 -5.50 5.35 -14.06
N ILE A 350 -4.48 5.59 -13.22
CA ILE A 350 -3.75 6.84 -13.10
C ILE A 350 -2.25 6.55 -13.34
N SER A 351 -1.61 7.38 -14.15
CA SER A 351 -0.15 7.38 -14.34
C SER A 351 0.59 8.13 -13.23
N SER A 352 1.90 7.91 -13.10
CA SER A 352 2.74 8.66 -12.14
C SER A 352 2.69 10.18 -12.35
N ASN A 353 2.45 10.64 -13.58
CA ASN A 353 2.40 12.07 -13.91
C ASN A 353 1.08 12.72 -13.48
N GLU A 354 -0.02 11.96 -13.47
CA GLU A 354 -1.35 12.45 -13.11
C GLU A 354 -1.57 12.45 -11.59
N ILE A 355 -0.83 11.63 -10.84
CA ILE A 355 -1.10 11.39 -9.43
C ILE A 355 -0.95 12.65 -8.57
N MET A 356 0.09 13.45 -8.81
CA MET A 356 0.34 14.68 -8.04
C MET A 356 -0.77 15.71 -8.26
N ALA A 357 -1.24 15.80 -9.50
CA ALA A 357 -2.36 16.65 -9.86
C ALA A 357 -3.65 16.19 -9.19
N LEU A 358 -3.96 14.90 -9.21
CA LEU A 358 -5.12 14.36 -8.49
C LEU A 358 -5.01 14.61 -6.99
N VAL A 359 -3.83 14.46 -6.39
CA VAL A 359 -3.66 14.66 -4.95
C VAL A 359 -3.92 16.10 -4.53
N SER A 360 -3.56 17.08 -5.36
CA SER A 360 -3.91 18.49 -5.11
C SER A 360 -5.42 18.71 -5.01
N LEU A 361 -6.24 17.89 -5.68
CA LEU A 361 -7.71 17.93 -5.63
C LEU A 361 -8.28 17.45 -4.29
N GLN A 362 -7.46 16.96 -3.35
CA GLN A 362 -7.89 16.55 -2.02
C GLN A 362 -8.68 17.66 -1.31
N GLU A 363 -8.33 18.94 -1.51
CA GLU A 363 -9.02 20.07 -0.86
C GLU A 363 -10.49 20.23 -1.28
N ILE A 364 -10.85 19.72 -2.46
CA ILE A 364 -12.22 19.73 -3.00
C ILE A 364 -13.04 18.61 -2.35
N TRP A 365 -12.35 17.53 -2.01
CA TRP A 365 -12.90 16.32 -1.43
C TRP A 365 -13.09 16.44 0.08
N ASN A 366 -12.17 17.11 0.78
CA ASN A 366 -12.22 17.35 2.21
C ASN A 366 -11.83 18.82 2.51
N PRO A 367 -12.80 19.75 2.49
CA PRO A 367 -12.53 21.18 2.64
C PRO A 367 -12.16 21.52 4.09
N THR A 368 -10.88 21.45 4.44
CA THR A 368 -10.39 21.89 5.76
C THR A 368 -9.92 23.35 5.79
N ARG A 369 -9.76 23.99 4.63
CA ARG A 369 -9.25 25.37 4.48
C ARG A 369 -10.37 26.39 4.32
N THR A 370 -10.12 27.62 4.77
CA THR A 370 -11.03 28.76 4.54
C THR A 370 -11.10 29.11 3.06
N THR A 371 -12.19 29.75 2.61
CA THR A 371 -12.44 30.07 1.19
C THR A 371 -11.32 30.91 0.57
N LYS A 372 -10.71 31.82 1.33
CA LYS A 372 -9.59 32.65 0.86
C LYS A 372 -8.29 31.86 0.69
N ASP A 373 -7.99 30.96 1.63
CA ASP A 373 -6.81 30.09 1.54
C ASP A 373 -6.89 29.13 0.35
N LYS A 374 -8.11 28.68 0.01
CA LYS A 374 -8.39 27.89 -1.19
C LYS A 374 -8.05 28.69 -2.44
N VAL A 375 -8.66 29.86 -2.65
CA VAL A 375 -8.42 30.69 -3.84
C VAL A 375 -6.92 30.99 -4.03
N MET A 376 -6.22 31.35 -2.95
CA MET A 376 -4.78 31.63 -2.96
C MET A 376 -3.93 30.39 -3.29
N TYR A 377 -4.30 29.21 -2.78
CA TYR A 377 -3.61 27.95 -3.07
C TYR A 377 -3.80 27.52 -4.53
N TRP A 378 -5.03 27.60 -5.06
CA TRP A 378 -5.35 27.20 -6.43
C TRP A 378 -4.77 28.15 -7.47
N THR A 379 -4.86 29.46 -7.25
CA THR A 379 -4.19 30.45 -8.12
C THR A 379 -2.66 30.28 -8.13
N LYS A 380 -2.03 29.93 -7.00
CA LYS A 380 -0.58 29.63 -6.96
C LYS A 380 -0.22 28.29 -7.61
N THR A 381 -1.03 27.25 -7.40
CA THR A 381 -0.73 25.89 -7.87
C THR A 381 -1.03 25.72 -9.37
N PHE A 382 -2.03 26.42 -9.90
CA PHE A 382 -2.49 26.29 -11.27
C PHE A 382 -2.39 27.56 -12.11
N GLY A 383 -2.17 28.74 -11.51
CA GLY A 383 -1.99 29.98 -12.27
C GLY A 383 -0.75 29.99 -13.17
N GLY A 384 0.29 29.22 -12.81
CA GLY A 384 1.45 28.99 -13.68
C GLY A 384 1.19 27.98 -14.81
N ILE A 385 0.24 27.05 -14.63
CA ILE A 385 -0.10 26.02 -15.62
C ILE A 385 -1.16 26.55 -16.62
N ALA A 386 -2.08 27.40 -16.15
CA ALA A 386 -3.11 28.03 -16.97
C ALA A 386 -2.56 29.07 -17.97
N SER A 387 -1.34 29.58 -17.76
CA SER A 387 -0.76 30.64 -18.60
C SER A 387 0.13 30.15 -19.75
N VAL A 388 0.55 28.86 -19.82
CA VAL A 388 1.61 28.45 -20.77
C VAL A 388 1.37 27.15 -21.59
N PHE A 389 0.34 26.33 -21.39
CA PHE A 389 0.14 25.13 -22.25
C PHE A 389 -1.36 24.78 -22.36
N LEU A 390 -2.03 24.47 -23.47
CA LEU A 390 -1.82 24.30 -24.93
C LEU A 390 -3.26 24.25 -25.53
N PRO A 391 -3.48 24.42 -26.85
CA PRO A 391 -4.77 24.13 -27.49
C PRO A 391 -5.11 22.63 -27.41
N PRO A 392 -6.38 22.21 -27.66
CA PRO A 392 -6.83 20.82 -27.55
C PRO A 392 -5.94 19.85 -28.37
N PRO A 393 -5.74 18.58 -27.95
CA PRO A 393 -6.50 17.81 -26.97
C PRO A 393 -5.71 17.48 -25.69
N PHE A 394 -6.41 17.35 -24.57
CA PHE A 394 -5.98 16.84 -23.25
C PHE A 394 -5.52 17.81 -22.16
N GLY A 395 -6.04 17.50 -20.97
CA GLY A 395 -5.60 18.02 -19.68
C GLY A 395 -6.74 17.93 -18.67
N PHE A 396 -7.21 16.72 -18.33
CA PHE A 396 -8.20 16.45 -17.27
C PHE A 396 -8.01 17.37 -16.05
N VAL A 397 -6.75 17.55 -15.65
CA VAL A 397 -6.31 18.38 -14.53
C VAL A 397 -6.52 19.88 -14.78
N ALA A 398 -6.20 20.37 -15.98
CA ALA A 398 -6.32 21.79 -16.34
C ALA A 398 -7.79 22.22 -16.44
N VAL A 399 -8.64 21.38 -17.01
CA VAL A 399 -10.10 21.61 -17.09
C VAL A 399 -10.71 21.64 -15.68
N MET A 400 -10.35 20.68 -14.83
CA MET A 400 -10.75 20.65 -13.42
C MET A 400 -10.32 21.93 -12.69
N ALA A 401 -9.04 22.32 -12.80
CA ALA A 401 -8.49 23.48 -12.10
C ALA A 401 -9.15 24.80 -12.50
N ILE A 402 -9.36 25.03 -13.80
CA ILE A 402 -10.03 26.25 -14.31
C ILE A 402 -11.48 26.30 -13.85
N MET A 403 -12.21 25.17 -13.91
CA MET A 403 -13.60 25.10 -13.47
C MET A 403 -13.77 25.29 -11.95
N LEU A 404 -12.79 24.88 -11.15
CA LEU A 404 -12.80 25.06 -9.70
C LEU A 404 -12.55 26.50 -9.27
N ILE A 405 -11.64 27.19 -9.97
CA ILE A 405 -11.40 28.62 -9.76
C ILE A 405 -12.70 29.39 -10.03
N ASP A 406 -13.38 29.07 -11.12
CA ASP A 406 -14.62 29.74 -11.53
C ASP A 406 -15.81 29.42 -10.60
N GLN A 407 -15.91 28.18 -10.10
CA GLN A 407 -16.94 27.80 -9.11
C GLN A 407 -16.77 28.56 -7.79
N GLN A 408 -15.55 28.78 -7.34
CA GLN A 408 -15.28 29.51 -6.08
C GLN A 408 -15.41 31.03 -6.22
N LEU A 409 -15.23 31.57 -7.43
CA LEU A 409 -15.55 32.96 -7.74
C LEU A 409 -17.06 33.21 -7.78
N ALA A 410 -17.85 32.24 -8.26
CA ALA A 410 -19.31 32.30 -8.25
C ALA A 410 -19.93 32.19 -6.84
N ASP A 411 -19.25 31.48 -5.92
CA ASP A 411 -19.66 31.34 -4.50
C ASP A 411 -19.02 32.40 -3.58
N ALA A 412 -18.18 33.30 -4.11
CA ALA A 412 -17.77 34.49 -3.37
C ALA A 412 -19.02 35.36 -3.15
N PRO A 413 -19.24 35.97 -1.97
CA PRO A 413 -20.41 36.79 -1.74
C PRO A 413 -20.41 37.92 -2.75
N VAL A 414 -21.24 37.79 -3.78
CA VAL A 414 -21.68 38.91 -4.60
C VAL A 414 -22.24 39.90 -3.59
N ASN A 415 -21.65 41.10 -3.56
CA ASN A 415 -22.16 42.20 -2.80
C ASN A 415 -23.67 42.25 -3.06
N ARG A 416 -24.48 41.99 -2.02
CA ARG A 416 -25.92 42.21 -2.03
C ARG A 416 -26.11 43.72 -2.12
N ASP A 417 -25.97 44.25 -3.32
CA ASP A 417 -26.32 45.60 -3.76
C ASP A 417 -26.07 45.66 -5.28
N SER A 418 -26.75 44.79 -6.02
CA SER A 418 -27.15 45.09 -7.39
C SER A 418 -28.35 44.23 -7.72
N ASP A 419 -29.50 44.76 -7.31
CA ASP A 419 -30.78 44.42 -7.91
C ASP A 419 -30.64 44.41 -9.44
N PHE A 420 -30.90 43.25 -10.03
CA PHE A 420 -31.61 43.22 -11.29
C PHE A 420 -32.68 42.13 -11.20
N ASN A 421 -33.89 42.59 -10.89
CA ASN A 421 -35.13 41.94 -11.24
C ASN A 421 -35.08 41.49 -12.71
N LEU A 422 -35.56 40.28 -13.00
CA LEU A 422 -36.71 40.08 -13.87
C LEU A 422 -37.16 38.62 -13.84
N LEU A 423 -38.48 38.51 -13.70
CA LEU A 423 -39.41 37.40 -13.96
C LEU A 423 -38.90 36.21 -14.77
#